data_AF-A0A326UAB3-F1
#
_entry.id   AF-A0A326UAB3-F1
#
_cell.length_a   1.000
_cell.length_b   1.000
_cell.length_c   1.000
_cell.angle_alpha   90.00
_cell.angle_beta   90.00
_cell.angle_gamma   90.00
#
_symmetry.space_group_name_H-M   'P 1'
#
loop_
_entity.id
_entity.type
_entity.pdbx_description
1 polymer ?
#
loop_
_entity_poly.entity_id
_entity_poly.type
_entity_poly.pdbx_seq_one_letter_code
_entity_poly.pdbx_strand_id
1 'polypeptide(L)'
;MSWQFDSGHTHIAFTGRYMMVATVRGEFEKFDGSVEFDEHDLTRTKAEIHIEAASVNTHNVQRDEHFRSADFFDVENYPLIVFKSKQVIMLDERYGKLIGDLTIRGVTKEVALNGEYSGVARTPWNTYSAGF
;
A
#
# COMPACT_ATOMS: atom_id res chain seq x y z
N MET A 1 -4.79 10.57 15.61
CA MET A 1 -4.45 11.80 14.84
C MET A 1 -4.41 11.44 13.36
N SER A 2 -4.60 12.39 12.44
CA SER A 2 -4.48 12.14 10.99
C SER A 2 -3.05 12.35 10.53
N TRP A 3 -2.51 11.39 9.80
CA TRP A 3 -1.16 11.35 9.24
C TRP A 3 -1.23 11.26 7.72
N GLN A 4 -0.23 11.82 7.06
CA GLN A 4 -0.08 11.75 5.60
C GLN A 4 1.09 10.83 5.25
N PHE A 5 0.99 10.19 4.09
CA PHE A 5 2.10 9.44 3.53
C PHE A 5 3.24 10.39 3.17
N ASP A 6 4.45 10.03 3.58
CA ASP A 6 5.67 10.61 3.04
C ASP A 6 6.02 9.85 1.76
N SER A 7 5.76 10.47 0.61
CA SER A 7 5.99 9.84 -0.70
C SER A 7 7.46 9.51 -0.97
N GLY A 8 8.40 10.17 -0.29
CA GLY A 8 9.84 9.86 -0.41
C GLY A 8 10.28 8.62 0.37
N HIS A 9 9.44 8.15 1.31
CA HIS A 9 9.77 7.05 2.23
C HIS A 9 8.67 5.98 2.30
N THR A 10 7.69 6.03 1.39
CA THR A 10 6.61 5.05 1.27
C THR A 10 6.70 4.36 -0.07
N HIS A 11 6.70 3.03 -0.07
CA HIS A 11 6.80 2.23 -1.29
C HIS A 11 5.69 1.18 -1.34
N ILE A 12 4.98 1.10 -2.48
CA ILE A 12 3.99 0.06 -2.74
C ILE A 12 4.56 -0.87 -3.82
N ALA A 13 5.20 -1.94 -3.38
CA ALA A 13 5.90 -2.88 -4.26
C ALA A 13 5.21 -4.25 -4.31
N PHE A 14 5.39 -4.95 -5.42
CA PHE A 14 4.93 -6.31 -5.61
C PHE A 14 6.00 -7.17 -6.30
N THR A 15 5.85 -8.49 -6.15
CA THR A 15 6.64 -9.46 -6.90
C THR A 15 5.73 -10.51 -7.52
N GLY A 16 6.05 -10.92 -8.75
CA GLY A 16 5.36 -11.97 -9.48
C GLY A 16 6.36 -13.00 -10.01
N ARG A 17 6.03 -14.29 -9.92
CA ARG A 17 6.86 -15.34 -10.52
C ARG A 17 6.51 -15.49 -11.99
N TYR A 18 7.53 -15.42 -12.85
CA TYR A 18 7.42 -15.72 -14.27
C TYR A 18 8.05 -17.09 -14.56
N MET A 19 7.23 -18.03 -15.04
CA MET A 19 7.61 -19.40 -15.39
C MET A 19 8.42 -20.14 -14.31
N MET A 20 8.23 -19.82 -13.03
CA MET A 20 8.97 -20.38 -11.88
C MET A 20 10.49 -20.15 -11.87
N VAL A 21 11.04 -19.48 -12.88
CA VAL A 21 12.49 -19.25 -13.04
C VAL A 21 12.91 -17.80 -12.84
N ALA A 22 11.98 -16.85 -13.02
CA ALA A 22 12.25 -15.43 -12.87
C ALA A 22 11.27 -14.78 -11.89
N THR A 23 11.74 -13.75 -11.19
CA THR A 23 10.92 -12.90 -10.33
C THR A 23 10.82 -11.53 -10.97
N VAL A 24 9.62 -11.16 -11.42
CA VAL A 24 9.29 -9.80 -11.81
C VAL A 24 9.08 -8.99 -10.55
N ARG A 25 9.71 -7.83 -10.46
CA ARG A 25 9.50 -6.84 -9.41
C ARG A 25 8.83 -5.65 -10.04
N GLY A 26 7.89 -5.06 -9.33
CA GLY A 26 7.24 -3.83 -9.74
C GLY A 26 6.81 -3.02 -8.55
N GLU A 27 6.46 -1.79 -8.82
CA GLU A 27 5.93 -0.84 -7.85
C GLU A 27 4.85 0.02 -8.47
N PHE A 28 4.09 0.70 -7.62
CA PHE A 28 3.19 1.79 -7.99
C PHE A 28 3.79 3.09 -7.48
N GLU A 29 4.13 3.98 -8.41
CA GLU A 29 4.84 5.23 -8.09
C GLU A 29 3.92 6.34 -7.58
N LYS A 30 2.61 6.20 -7.77
CA LYS A 30 1.63 7.21 -7.37
C LYS A 30 0.52 6.60 -6.55
N PHE A 31 0.37 7.16 -5.36
CA PHE A 31 -0.68 6.82 -4.42
C PHE A 31 -0.91 8.02 -3.51
N ASP A 32 -2.10 8.05 -2.93
CA ASP A 32 -2.47 8.97 -1.87
C ASP A 32 -3.36 8.24 -0.85
N GLY A 33 -3.78 8.97 0.17
CA GLY A 33 -4.71 8.45 1.14
C GLY A 33 -4.58 9.11 2.49
N SER A 34 -5.12 8.43 3.50
CA SER A 34 -5.12 8.91 4.88
C SER A 34 -4.85 7.78 5.85
N VAL A 35 -4.14 8.10 6.93
CA VAL A 35 -3.91 7.19 8.04
C VAL A 35 -4.32 7.88 9.33
N GLU A 36 -5.35 7.37 9.99
CA GLU A 36 -5.61 7.67 11.39
C GLU A 36 -4.77 6.73 12.24
N PHE A 37 -3.93 7.30 13.10
CA PHE A 37 -3.02 6.55 13.95
C PHE A 37 -2.97 7.13 15.37
N ASP A 38 -2.95 6.24 16.36
CA ASP A 38 -2.81 6.54 17.79
C ASP A 38 -1.66 5.70 18.34
N GLU A 39 -0.56 6.37 18.72
CA GLU A 39 0.66 5.71 19.20
C GLU A 39 0.48 5.00 20.55
N HIS A 40 -0.58 5.33 21.30
CA HIS A 40 -0.91 4.68 22.56
C HIS A 40 -1.86 3.50 22.38
N ASP A 41 -2.50 3.39 21.21
CA ASP A 41 -3.43 2.30 20.88
C ASP A 41 -3.44 2.03 19.38
N LEU A 42 -2.51 1.17 18.95
CA LEU A 42 -2.33 0.77 17.54
C LEU A 42 -3.58 0.10 16.96
N THR A 43 -4.49 -0.43 17.80
CA THR A 43 -5.73 -1.08 17.34
C THR A 43 -6.73 -0.12 16.71
N ARG A 44 -6.58 1.19 17.00
CA ARG A 44 -7.41 2.27 16.47
C ARG A 44 -6.95 2.77 15.11
N THR A 45 -5.89 2.19 14.56
CA THR A 45 -5.39 2.52 13.23
C THR A 45 -6.48 2.34 12.18
N LYS A 46 -6.69 3.37 11.36
CA LYS A 46 -7.47 3.28 10.13
C LYS A 46 -6.64 3.80 8.98
N ALA A 47 -6.63 3.09 7.88
CA ALA A 47 -5.98 3.49 6.66
C ALA A 47 -6.93 3.36 5.48
N GLU A 48 -6.94 4.38 4.63
CA GLU A 48 -7.52 4.30 3.30
C GLU A 48 -6.46 4.77 2.31
N ILE A 49 -6.15 3.91 1.34
CA ILE A 49 -5.07 4.12 0.37
C ILE A 49 -5.66 4.00 -1.04
N HIS A 50 -5.43 5.01 -1.85
CA HIS A 50 -5.80 5.04 -3.27
C HIS A 50 -4.51 5.00 -4.10
N ILE A 51 -4.39 4.02 -4.97
CA ILE A 51 -3.20 3.77 -5.78
C ILE A 51 -3.58 3.98 -7.24
N GLU A 52 -2.88 4.87 -7.96
CA GLU A 52 -3.09 5.04 -9.40
C GLU A 52 -2.57 3.80 -10.13
N ALA A 53 -3.47 2.98 -10.69
CA ALA A 53 -3.09 1.73 -11.35
C ALA A 53 -2.17 1.96 -12.57
N ALA A 54 -2.32 3.11 -13.24
CA ALA A 54 -1.46 3.51 -14.34
C ALA A 54 0.00 3.79 -13.92
N SER A 55 0.26 4.01 -12.62
CA SER A 55 1.61 4.25 -12.10
C SER A 55 2.44 2.97 -11.91
N VAL A 56 1.95 1.82 -12.38
CA VAL A 56 2.73 0.58 -12.41
C VAL A 56 4.04 0.80 -13.17
N ASN A 57 5.13 0.45 -12.51
CA ASN A 57 6.48 0.47 -13.05
C ASN A 57 7.19 -0.84 -12.69
N THR A 58 7.68 -1.54 -13.71
CA THR A 58 8.52 -2.73 -13.53
C THR A 58 9.88 -2.56 -14.21
N HIS A 59 10.21 -1.32 -14.58
CA HIS A 59 11.37 -0.91 -15.36
C HIS A 59 11.43 -1.59 -16.74
N ASN A 60 10.27 -1.94 -17.31
CA ASN A 60 10.15 -2.46 -18.66
C ASN A 60 8.88 -1.90 -19.30
N VAL A 61 9.05 -0.90 -20.19
CA VAL A 61 7.97 -0.13 -20.79
C VAL A 61 6.91 -1.02 -21.44
N GLN A 62 7.30 -2.04 -22.22
CA GLN A 62 6.33 -2.91 -22.90
C GLN A 62 5.53 -3.75 -21.91
N ARG A 63 6.16 -4.21 -20.82
CA ARG A 63 5.45 -4.94 -19.76
C ARG A 63 4.52 -4.02 -18.98
N ASP A 64 4.94 -2.78 -18.74
CA ASP A 64 4.13 -1.79 -18.03
C ASP A 64 2.91 -1.39 -18.87
N GLU A 65 3.06 -1.23 -20.18
CA GLU A 65 1.95 -1.03 -21.13
C GLU A 65 0.97 -2.22 -21.10
N HIS A 66 1.47 -3.45 -21.09
CA HIS A 66 0.62 -4.63 -20.96
C HIS A 66 -0.09 -4.69 -19.59
N PHE A 67 0.59 -4.32 -18.49
CA PHE A 67 -0.05 -4.25 -17.19
C PHE A 67 -1.15 -3.19 -17.12
N ARG A 68 -1.05 -2.10 -17.88
CA ARG A 68 -2.10 -1.08 -17.95
C ARG A 68 -3.31 -1.50 -18.80
N SER A 69 -3.14 -2.45 -19.73
CA SER A 69 -4.19 -2.85 -20.67
C SER A 69 -5.37 -3.57 -20.00
N ALA A 70 -6.46 -3.75 -20.75
CA ALA A 70 -7.66 -4.48 -20.33
C ALA A 70 -7.41 -5.95 -19.94
N ASP A 71 -6.30 -6.53 -20.40
CA ASP A 71 -5.90 -7.90 -20.06
C ASP A 71 -5.37 -8.00 -18.62
N PHE A 72 -4.91 -6.89 -18.04
CA PHE A 72 -4.38 -6.85 -16.69
C PHE A 72 -5.10 -5.85 -15.80
N PHE A 73 -4.58 -4.65 -15.51
CA PHE A 73 -5.22 -3.70 -14.58
C PHE A 73 -6.37 -2.91 -15.19
N ASP A 74 -6.46 -2.82 -16.52
CA ASP A 74 -7.55 -2.13 -17.22
C ASP A 74 -7.74 -0.68 -16.74
N VAL A 75 -6.66 0.10 -16.80
CA VAL A 75 -6.56 1.40 -16.10
C VAL A 75 -7.52 2.46 -16.63
N GLU A 76 -8.00 2.30 -17.87
CA GLU A 76 -9.00 3.18 -18.48
C GLU A 76 -10.37 3.02 -17.80
N ASN A 77 -10.75 1.80 -17.41
CA ASN A 77 -12.02 1.52 -16.73
C ASN A 77 -11.89 1.49 -15.20
N TYR A 78 -10.70 1.18 -14.70
CA TYR A 78 -10.40 1.01 -13.27
C TYR A 78 -9.10 1.75 -12.91
N PRO A 79 -9.13 3.09 -12.83
CA PRO A 79 -7.93 3.89 -12.64
C PRO A 79 -7.31 3.73 -11.24
N LEU A 80 -8.07 3.24 -10.26
CA LEU A 80 -7.65 3.13 -8.87
C LEU A 80 -7.66 1.68 -8.38
N ILE A 81 -6.61 1.32 -7.64
CA ILE A 81 -6.60 0.22 -6.68
C ILE A 81 -6.84 0.84 -5.30
N VAL A 82 -7.79 0.30 -4.54
CA VAL A 82 -8.19 0.90 -3.26
C VAL A 82 -8.03 -0.12 -2.14
N PHE A 83 -7.32 0.27 -1.07
CA PHE A 83 -7.28 -0.47 0.18
C PHE A 83 -8.01 0.31 1.27
N LYS A 84 -8.90 -0.36 2.00
CA LYS A 84 -9.61 0.22 3.15
C LYS A 84 -9.52 -0.71 4.36
N SER A 85 -8.86 -0.25 5.42
CA SER A 85 -8.72 -1.01 6.66
C SER A 85 -10.07 -1.24 7.34
N LYS A 86 -10.20 -2.38 8.00
CA LYS A 86 -11.33 -2.75 8.86
C LYS A 86 -10.93 -2.86 10.32
N GLN A 87 -9.81 -3.51 10.60
CA GLN A 87 -9.34 -3.76 11.96
C GLN A 87 -7.84 -4.03 11.98
N VAL A 88 -7.24 -3.78 13.14
CA VAL A 88 -5.89 -4.21 13.47
C VAL A 88 -5.94 -5.30 14.53
N ILE A 89 -5.23 -6.40 14.28
CA ILE A 89 -5.00 -7.46 15.26
C ILE A 89 -3.54 -7.40 15.69
N MET A 90 -3.29 -6.98 16.93
CA MET A 90 -1.94 -6.99 17.49
C MET A 90 -1.50 -8.42 17.80
N LEU A 91 -0.26 -8.75 17.42
CA LEU A 91 0.40 -10.00 17.74
C LEU A 91 1.33 -9.82 18.96
N ASP A 92 1.94 -8.65 19.07
CA ASP A 92 2.66 -8.17 20.26
C ASP A 92 2.66 -6.62 20.28
N GLU A 93 3.62 -5.99 20.96
CA GLU A 93 3.71 -4.52 21.08
C GLU A 93 4.05 -3.80 19.76
N ARG A 94 4.65 -4.49 18.78
CA ARG A 94 5.12 -3.89 17.52
C ARG A 94 4.51 -4.56 16.29
N TYR A 95 4.29 -5.87 16.33
CA TYR A 95 3.82 -6.63 15.20
C TYR A 95 2.31 -6.79 15.23
N GLY A 96 1.68 -6.63 14.08
CA GLY A 96 0.23 -6.78 13.94
C GLY A 96 -0.21 -7.13 12.52
N LYS A 97 -1.49 -7.40 12.37
CA LYS A 97 -2.15 -7.58 11.07
C LYS A 97 -3.15 -6.48 10.84
N LEU A 98 -2.97 -5.72 9.77
CA LEU A 98 -3.96 -4.78 9.26
C LEU A 98 -4.87 -5.54 8.28
N ILE A 99 -6.09 -5.82 8.73
CA ILE A 99 -7.11 -6.47 7.90
C ILE A 99 -7.90 -5.39 7.20
N GLY A 100 -8.11 -5.54 5.90
CA GLY A 100 -8.86 -4.57 5.10
C GLY A 100 -9.32 -5.12 3.76
N ASP A 101 -10.20 -4.36 3.13
CA ASP A 101 -10.72 -4.64 1.80
C ASP A 101 -9.76 -4.06 0.75
N LEU A 102 -9.26 -4.92 -0.13
CA LEU A 102 -8.49 -4.55 -1.31
C LEU A 102 -9.38 -4.71 -2.55
N THR A 103 -9.57 -3.61 -3.27
CA THR A 103 -10.34 -3.57 -4.51
C THR A 103 -9.40 -3.37 -5.69
N ILE A 104 -9.38 -4.33 -6.60
CA ILE A 104 -8.64 -4.28 -7.87
C ILE A 104 -9.63 -4.63 -8.98
N ARG A 105 -9.76 -3.75 -9.99
CA ARG A 105 -10.72 -3.91 -11.10
C ARG A 105 -12.17 -4.13 -10.66
N GLY A 106 -12.61 -3.37 -9.67
CA GLY A 106 -13.96 -3.49 -9.10
C GLY A 106 -14.22 -4.79 -8.33
N VAL A 107 -13.25 -5.70 -8.22
CA VAL A 107 -13.35 -6.89 -7.39
C VAL A 107 -12.73 -6.61 -6.03
N THR A 108 -13.56 -6.64 -5.00
CA THR A 108 -13.12 -6.46 -3.61
C THR A 108 -12.88 -7.80 -2.93
N LYS A 109 -11.72 -7.95 -2.30
CA LYS A 109 -11.39 -9.08 -1.44
C LYS A 109 -10.75 -8.60 -0.14
N GLU A 110 -11.07 -9.27 0.95
CA GLU A 110 -10.40 -9.01 2.22
C GLU A 110 -8.99 -9.60 2.20
N VAL A 111 -8.02 -8.81 2.66
CA VAL A 111 -6.61 -9.19 2.77
C VAL A 111 -6.10 -8.84 4.17
N ALA A 112 -5.05 -9.53 4.61
CA ALA A 112 -4.34 -9.24 5.84
C ALA A 112 -2.90 -8.83 5.51
N LEU A 113 -2.56 -7.58 5.81
CA LEU A 113 -1.21 -7.06 5.70
C LEU A 113 -0.49 -7.28 7.04
N ASN A 114 0.68 -7.92 7.02
CA ASN A 114 1.52 -7.97 8.21
C ASN A 114 2.25 -6.63 8.33
N GLY A 115 2.21 -6.00 9.50
CA GLY A 115 2.87 -4.73 9.77
C GLY A 115 3.77 -4.79 11.00
N GLU A 116 4.80 -3.95 11.02
CA GLU A 116 5.73 -3.77 12.13
C GLU A 116 5.81 -2.29 12.48
N TYR A 117 5.32 -1.89 13.65
CA TYR A 117 5.45 -0.52 14.10
C TYR A 117 6.89 -0.24 14.59
N SER A 118 7.56 0.69 13.93
CA SER A 118 8.96 1.06 14.18
C SER A 118 9.12 2.27 15.12
N GLY A 119 8.02 2.89 15.55
CA GLY A 119 8.02 4.04 16.46
C GLY A 119 7.75 5.38 15.78
N VAL A 120 7.77 6.44 16.58
CA VAL A 120 7.62 7.84 16.14
C VAL A 120 8.90 8.61 16.43
N ALA A 121 9.34 9.43 15.47
CA ALA A 121 10.51 10.28 15.60
C ALA A 121 10.21 11.71 15.15
N ARG A 122 10.85 12.69 15.81
CA ARG A 122 10.84 14.08 15.36
C ARG A 122 11.78 14.25 14.18
N THR A 123 11.30 14.87 13.11
CA THR A 123 12.08 15.12 11.89
C THR A 123 12.96 16.37 12.04
N PRO A 124 13.97 16.57 11.17
CA PRO A 124 14.75 17.80 11.11
C PRO A 124 13.93 19.07 10.86
N TRP A 125 12.70 18.94 10.33
CA TRP A 125 11.81 20.07 10.00
C TRP A 125 10.78 20.38 11.08
N ASN A 126 10.99 19.87 12.29
CA ASN A 126 10.08 20.07 13.42
C ASN A 126 8.67 19.46 13.21
N THR A 127 8.58 18.42 12.38
CA THR A 127 7.39 17.56 12.25
C THR A 127 7.66 16.20 12.93
N TYR A 128 6.68 15.30 12.93
CA TYR A 128 6.85 13.93 13.41
C TYR A 128 6.59 12.94 12.27
N SER A 129 7.31 11.83 12.28
CA SER A 129 7.12 10.69 11.38
C SER A 129 6.89 9.42 12.20
N ALA A 130 5.94 8.59 11.77
CA ALA A 130 5.72 7.24 12.29
C ALA A 130 6.21 6.22 11.26
N GLY A 131 6.95 5.20 11.69
CA GLY A 131 7.48 4.15 10.81
C GLY A 131 6.69 2.84 10.90
N PHE A 132 6.47 2.20 9.75
CA PHE A 132 5.78 0.92 9.57
C PHE A 132 6.44 0.06 8.51
#